data_AF-A0A453JH06-F1
#
_entry.id   AF-A0A453JH06-F1
#
_cell.length_a   1.000
_cell.length_b   1.000
_cell.length_c   1.000
_cell.angle_alpha   90.00
_cell.angle_beta   90.00
_cell.angle_gamma   90.00
#
_symmetry.space_group_name_H-M   'P 1'
#
loop_
_entity.id
_entity.type
_entity.pdbx_description
1 polymer ?
#
loop_
_entity_poly.entity_id
_entity_poly.type
_entity_poly.pdbx_seq_one_letter_code
_entity_poly.pdbx_strand_id
1 'polypeptide(L)'
;MCTCAGSKDGLVTMAIPAYNRKDVGLTKDTLTAMVEIRATSSAAMREGLDLVAVLDVSGHKIESVKKALQFVIMKLTPVDRLSIVTFDSTARRLTPLRCMTQAAQTDLKAVVDGLQNGGGTDIMAGLELGLAVLRGRVHTESRTANVFLMSDRQTTSGDPREVDPGEVAVYTFGFGAGTDHKLLSDLANKSTGGTYSAVPDGTNLSAPFSQLLGGLLTVVAQDVQLTLEPNTADGDLEKMTVAPGTDYT
;
A
#
# COMPACT_ATOMS: atom_id res chain seq x y z
N MET A 1 35.30 1.09 23.48
CA MET A 1 34.67 2.36 23.00
C MET A 1 33.91 2.01 21.71
N CYS A 2 32.58 1.91 21.70
CA CYS A 2 31.85 1.50 20.49
C CYS A 2 31.85 2.60 19.43
N THR A 3 32.50 2.36 18.30
CA THR A 3 32.36 3.17 17.09
C THR A 3 31.43 2.43 16.14
N CYS A 4 30.16 2.85 16.08
CA CYS A 4 29.22 2.34 15.09
C CYS A 4 29.04 3.42 14.02
N ALA A 5 29.50 3.14 12.80
CA ALA A 5 29.24 3.95 11.63
C ALA A 5 27.83 3.59 11.12
N GLY A 6 26.84 4.41 11.45
CA GLY A 6 25.53 4.31 10.81
C GLY A 6 25.62 4.84 9.37
N SER A 7 25.31 4.00 8.39
CA SER A 7 25.05 4.49 7.02
C SER A 7 23.76 5.29 7.04
N LYS A 8 23.80 6.54 6.58
CA LYS A 8 22.63 7.40 6.44
C LYS A 8 22.20 7.42 4.98
N ASP A 9 21.53 6.37 4.54
CA ASP A 9 20.76 6.44 3.30
C ASP A 9 19.29 6.71 3.65
N GLY A 10 18.92 7.98 3.64
CA GLY A 10 17.52 8.43 3.69
C GLY A 10 16.83 8.42 5.07
N LEU A 11 15.59 8.94 5.05
CA LEU A 11 14.49 9.16 6.03
C LEU A 11 14.49 8.49 7.43
N VAL A 12 15.32 7.49 7.65
CA VAL A 12 15.44 6.72 8.87
C VAL A 12 16.65 7.20 9.66
N THR A 13 16.40 7.74 10.84
CA THR A 13 17.48 8.09 11.78
C THR A 13 17.53 7.07 12.92
N MET A 14 18.70 6.50 13.13
CA MET A 14 18.97 5.63 14.28
C MET A 14 19.56 6.47 15.42
N ALA A 15 18.89 6.49 16.57
CA ALA A 15 19.46 7.04 17.79
C ALA A 15 20.25 5.94 18.51
N ILE A 16 21.58 6.00 18.45
CA ILE A 16 22.45 5.09 19.18
C ILE A 16 22.72 5.71 20.56
N PRO A 17 22.33 5.07 21.67
CA PRO A 17 22.61 5.60 23.00
C PRO A 17 24.12 5.63 23.26
N ALA A 18 24.60 6.75 23.83
CA ALA A 18 25.99 6.88 24.25
C ALA A 18 26.23 6.09 25.55
N TYR A 19 27.17 5.13 25.52
CA TYR A 19 27.57 4.40 26.72
C TYR A 19 28.74 5.09 27.41
N ASN A 20 28.65 5.26 28.74
CA ASN A 20 29.74 5.73 29.57
C ASN A 20 29.72 4.97 30.91
N ARG A 21 30.78 4.22 31.21
CA ARG A 21 31.04 3.69 32.56
C ARG A 21 32.50 3.89 32.92
N LYS A 22 32.74 4.41 34.12
CA LYS A 22 34.08 4.67 34.68
C LYS A 22 34.62 3.54 35.56
N ASP A 23 33.81 2.53 35.88
CA ASP A 23 34.21 1.44 36.77
C ASP A 23 34.01 0.08 36.07
N VAL A 24 35.13 -0.61 35.82
CA VAL A 24 35.20 -1.94 35.22
C VAL A 24 35.25 -2.96 36.35
N GLY A 25 34.13 -3.61 36.65
CA GLY A 25 34.09 -4.80 37.52
C GLY A 25 34.33 -6.07 36.70
N LEU A 26 35.17 -6.98 37.20
CA LEU A 26 35.58 -8.25 36.57
C LEU A 26 34.49 -9.35 36.57
N THR A 27 33.20 -9.00 36.50
CA THR A 27 32.09 -9.97 36.53
C THR A 27 31.23 -9.90 35.26
N LYS A 28 30.56 -11.02 34.93
CA LYS A 28 29.61 -11.08 33.80
C LYS A 28 28.53 -10.02 33.99
N ASP A 29 28.47 -9.06 33.07
CA ASP A 29 27.53 -7.94 33.09
C ASP A 29 26.48 -8.12 31.98
N THR A 30 25.23 -7.84 32.31
CA THR A 30 24.13 -7.76 31.34
C THR A 30 23.99 -6.34 30.85
N LEU A 31 24.01 -6.14 29.52
CA LEU A 31 23.82 -4.85 28.88
C LEU A 31 22.47 -4.85 28.14
N THR A 32 21.67 -3.80 28.37
CA THR A 32 20.44 -3.55 27.62
C THR A 32 20.67 -2.38 26.68
N ALA A 33 20.46 -2.59 25.38
CA ALA A 33 20.47 -1.53 24.38
C ALA A 33 19.05 -1.34 23.83
N MET A 34 18.63 -0.08 23.72
CA MET A 34 17.39 0.28 23.04
C MET A 34 17.76 0.94 21.72
N VAL A 35 17.25 0.39 20.63
CA VAL A 35 17.41 0.95 19.28
C VAL A 35 16.05 1.49 18.85
N GLU A 36 15.98 2.81 18.68
CA GLU A 36 14.77 3.46 18.17
C GLU A 36 14.98 3.78 16.68
N ILE A 37 14.10 3.24 15.84
CA ILE A 37 14.04 3.55 14.41
C ILE A 37 13.02 4.68 14.25
N ARG A 38 13.50 5.90 14.00
CA ARG A 38 12.62 7.04 13.72
C ARG A 38 12.58 7.26 12.22
N ALA A 39 11.41 7.03 11.62
CA ALA A 39 11.16 7.38 10.23
C ALA A 39 10.32 8.67 10.20
N THR A 40 10.85 9.73 9.58
CA THR A 40 10.12 11.00 9.49
C THR A 40 9.33 11.02 8.19
N SER A 41 8.01 11.16 8.25
CA SER A 41 7.21 11.27 7.02
C SER A 41 7.49 12.58 6.30
N SER A 42 8.04 12.46 5.09
CA SER A 42 8.22 13.57 4.17
C SER A 42 7.52 13.22 2.88
N ALA A 43 6.56 14.06 2.47
CA ALA A 43 5.99 13.96 1.13
C ALA A 43 7.06 14.15 0.02
N ALA A 44 8.24 14.67 0.36
CA ALA A 44 9.37 14.86 -0.56
C ALA A 44 10.25 13.62 -0.74
N MET A 45 10.18 12.64 0.16
CA MET A 45 10.91 11.37 0.05
C MET A 45 9.95 10.28 0.53
N ARG A 46 9.17 9.74 -0.38
CA ARG A 46 8.46 8.47 -0.19
C ARG A 46 8.51 7.71 -1.50
N GLU A 47 8.36 6.40 -1.41
CA GLU A 47 8.28 5.57 -2.61
C GLU A 47 7.08 5.96 -3.48
N GLY A 48 7.25 5.81 -4.78
CA GLY A 48 6.19 6.12 -5.73
C GLY A 48 5.11 5.06 -5.69
N LEU A 49 3.85 5.48 -5.65
CA LEU A 49 2.73 4.55 -5.73
C LEU A 49 2.48 4.16 -7.19
N ASP A 50 2.37 2.87 -7.49
CA ASP A 50 1.70 2.37 -8.69
C ASP A 50 0.33 1.87 -8.34
N LEU A 51 -0.67 2.63 -8.75
CA LEU A 51 -2.06 2.30 -8.48
C LEU A 51 -2.77 1.89 -9.77
N VAL A 52 -3.46 0.76 -9.74
CA VAL A 52 -4.47 0.42 -10.75
C VAL A 52 -5.84 0.48 -10.09
N ALA A 53 -6.66 1.42 -10.54
CA ALA A 53 -8.06 1.51 -10.15
C ALA A 53 -8.88 0.59 -11.05
N VAL A 54 -9.41 -0.50 -10.47
CA VAL A 54 -10.25 -1.51 -11.12
C VAL A 54 -11.69 -1.25 -10.72
N LEU A 55 -12.49 -0.74 -11.66
CA LEU A 55 -13.80 -0.18 -11.37
C LEU A 55 -14.92 -0.98 -11.99
N ASP A 56 -15.88 -1.38 -11.16
CA ASP A 56 -17.16 -1.90 -11.61
C ASP A 56 -18.00 -0.78 -12.22
N VAL A 57 -18.33 -0.90 -13.51
CA VAL A 57 -19.22 0.05 -14.22
C VAL A 57 -20.59 -0.56 -14.51
N SER A 58 -20.94 -1.71 -13.93
CA SER A 58 -22.20 -2.41 -14.18
C SER A 58 -23.37 -1.92 -13.32
N GLY A 59 -23.07 -1.11 -12.31
CA GLY A 59 -23.95 -0.79 -11.21
C GLY A 59 -24.69 0.54 -11.32
N HIS A 60 -25.59 0.76 -10.37
CA HIS A 60 -26.31 2.03 -10.24
C HIS A 60 -25.48 3.10 -9.52
N LYS A 61 -24.32 2.73 -8.96
CA LYS A 61 -23.48 3.60 -8.14
C LYS A 61 -22.26 4.14 -8.86
N ILE A 62 -22.29 4.20 -10.19
CA ILE A 62 -21.20 4.76 -11.01
C ILE A 62 -20.81 6.17 -10.56
N GLU A 63 -21.77 7.00 -10.15
CA GLU A 63 -21.50 8.36 -9.68
C GLU A 63 -20.69 8.37 -8.37
N SER A 64 -20.90 7.37 -7.50
CA SER A 64 -20.06 7.19 -6.30
C SER A 64 -18.66 6.76 -6.69
N VAL A 65 -18.53 5.80 -7.62
CA VAL A 65 -17.23 5.35 -8.14
C VAL A 65 -16.46 6.51 -8.78
N LYS A 66 -17.12 7.34 -9.59
CA LYS A 66 -16.53 8.54 -10.20
C LYS A 66 -16.01 9.51 -9.14
N LYS A 67 -16.83 9.86 -8.15
CA LYS A 67 -16.44 10.75 -7.05
C LYS A 67 -15.26 10.20 -6.25
N ALA A 68 -15.27 8.90 -5.95
CA ALA A 68 -14.17 8.24 -5.26
C ALA A 68 -12.87 8.33 -6.08
N LEU A 69 -12.92 8.02 -7.37
CA LEU A 69 -11.72 8.05 -8.21
C LEU A 69 -11.23 9.48 -8.49
N GLN A 70 -12.12 10.45 -8.64
CA GLN A 70 -11.73 11.87 -8.70
C GLN A 70 -10.99 12.29 -7.42
N PHE A 71 -11.48 11.86 -6.25
CA PHE A 71 -10.81 12.11 -4.98
C PHE A 71 -9.40 11.47 -4.93
N VAL A 72 -9.26 10.22 -5.38
CA VAL A 72 -7.95 9.57 -5.51
C VAL A 72 -7.02 10.39 -6.40
N ILE A 73 -7.45 10.76 -7.61
CA ILE A 73 -6.65 11.56 -8.56
C ILE A 73 -6.17 12.86 -7.91
N MET A 74 -6.99 13.52 -7.09
CA MET A 74 -6.63 14.75 -6.40
C MET A 74 -5.61 14.56 -5.25
N LYS A 75 -5.49 13.37 -4.70
CA LYS A 75 -4.59 13.07 -3.57
C LYS A 75 -3.24 12.53 -4.02
N LEU A 76 -3.17 11.96 -5.21
CA LEU A 76 -1.90 11.51 -5.77
C LEU A 76 -1.00 12.68 -6.16
N THR A 77 0.30 12.46 -6.04
CA THR A 77 1.37 13.41 -6.35
C THR A 77 2.08 13.03 -7.65
N PRO A 78 2.86 13.92 -8.28
CA PRO A 78 3.57 13.60 -9.52
C PRO A 78 4.53 12.40 -9.47
N VAL A 79 4.94 11.98 -8.26
CA VAL A 79 5.77 10.77 -8.05
C VAL A 79 4.94 9.49 -8.27
N ASP A 80 3.63 9.54 -8.10
CA ASP A 80 2.71 8.41 -8.24
C ASP A 80 2.27 8.19 -9.69
N ARG A 81 1.85 6.96 -9.99
CA ARG A 81 1.22 6.59 -11.26
C ARG A 81 -0.13 5.93 -11.04
N LEU A 82 -1.05 6.21 -11.96
CA LEU A 82 -2.40 5.65 -11.97
C LEU A 82 -2.74 5.09 -13.35
N SER A 83 -3.35 3.90 -13.36
CA SER A 83 -4.00 3.29 -14.52
C SER A 83 -5.46 3.04 -14.16
N ILE A 84 -6.37 3.22 -15.11
CA ILE A 84 -7.80 2.94 -14.93
C ILE A 84 -8.15 1.69 -15.74
N VAL A 85 -8.69 0.70 -15.05
CA VAL A 85 -9.33 -0.50 -15.59
C VAL A 85 -10.79 -0.44 -15.20
N THR A 86 -11.68 -0.75 -16.12
CA THR A 86 -13.10 -0.90 -15.82
C THR A 86 -13.55 -2.29 -16.21
N PHE A 87 -14.54 -2.82 -15.51
CA PHE A 87 -15.16 -4.08 -15.87
C PHE A 87 -16.69 -3.99 -15.78
N ASP A 88 -17.32 -4.72 -16.69
CA ASP A 88 -18.75 -5.06 -16.68
C ASP A 88 -18.84 -6.57 -16.92
N SER A 89 -19.41 -7.05 -18.03
CA SER A 89 -19.24 -8.43 -18.49
C SER A 89 -17.82 -8.72 -18.98
N THR A 90 -17.03 -7.68 -19.30
CA THR A 90 -15.64 -7.81 -19.75
C THR A 90 -14.77 -6.74 -19.10
N ALA A 91 -13.47 -7.01 -18.95
CA ALA A 91 -12.51 -6.05 -18.44
C ALA A 91 -11.83 -5.27 -19.58
N ARG A 92 -11.68 -3.95 -19.41
CA ARG A 92 -11.01 -3.05 -20.35
C ARG A 92 -10.07 -2.10 -19.63
N ARG A 93 -8.87 -1.93 -20.18
CA ARG A 93 -7.90 -0.93 -19.72
C ARG A 93 -8.20 0.38 -20.45
N LEU A 94 -8.63 1.39 -19.71
CA LEU A 94 -8.97 2.71 -20.29
C LEU A 94 -7.74 3.59 -20.47
N THR A 95 -6.75 3.47 -19.58
CA THR A 95 -5.54 4.28 -19.64
C THR A 95 -4.29 3.46 -19.36
N PRO A 96 -3.13 3.83 -19.94
CA PRO A 96 -1.86 3.32 -19.49
C PRO A 96 -1.54 3.80 -18.06
N LEU A 97 -0.54 3.20 -17.43
CA LEU A 97 -0.02 3.65 -16.14
C LEU A 97 0.73 4.97 -16.36
N ARG A 98 0.17 6.10 -15.91
CA ARG A 98 0.69 7.45 -16.18
C ARG A 98 1.14 8.13 -14.90
N CYS A 99 2.22 8.92 -14.91
CA CYS A 99 2.59 9.77 -13.78
C CYS A 99 1.53 10.86 -13.55
N MET A 100 1.19 11.16 -12.30
CA MET A 100 0.15 12.13 -11.92
C MET A 100 0.60 13.60 -12.07
N THR A 101 1.13 13.93 -13.25
CA THR A 101 1.34 15.30 -13.71
C THR A 101 0.00 16.04 -13.82
N GLN A 102 0.03 17.37 -13.81
CA GLN A 102 -1.19 18.18 -13.92
C GLN A 102 -1.99 17.86 -15.19
N ALA A 103 -1.32 17.64 -16.32
CA ALA A 103 -1.97 17.26 -17.57
C ALA A 103 -2.62 15.87 -17.47
N ALA A 104 -1.90 14.87 -16.93
CA ALA A 104 -2.45 13.53 -16.74
C ALA A 104 -3.65 13.53 -15.78
N GLN A 105 -3.62 14.32 -14.72
CA GLN A 105 -4.75 14.46 -13.80
C GLN A 105 -5.99 15.03 -14.51
N THR A 106 -5.82 16.04 -15.36
CA THR A 106 -6.91 16.59 -16.17
C THR A 106 -7.49 15.55 -17.13
N ASP A 107 -6.63 14.84 -17.87
CA ASP A 107 -7.05 13.79 -18.80
C ASP A 107 -7.78 12.65 -18.08
N LEU A 108 -7.26 12.20 -16.94
CA LEU A 108 -7.86 11.12 -16.18
C LEU A 108 -9.21 11.52 -15.58
N LYS A 109 -9.37 12.76 -15.12
CA LYS A 109 -10.68 13.28 -14.69
C LYS A 109 -11.68 13.23 -15.84
N ALA A 110 -11.30 13.64 -17.04
CA ALA A 110 -12.17 13.55 -18.21
C ALA A 110 -12.55 12.10 -18.55
N VAL A 111 -11.61 11.15 -18.43
CA VAL A 111 -11.90 9.71 -18.59
C VAL A 111 -12.91 9.23 -17.54
N VAL A 112 -12.76 9.65 -16.28
CA VAL A 112 -13.66 9.29 -15.19
C VAL A 112 -15.07 9.88 -15.41
N ASP A 113 -15.16 11.13 -15.82
CA ASP A 113 -16.44 11.79 -16.10
C ASP A 113 -17.21 11.10 -17.23
N GLY A 114 -16.47 10.62 -18.24
CA GLY A 114 -16.99 9.88 -19.38
C GLY A 114 -17.38 8.42 -19.11
N LEU A 115 -17.17 7.89 -17.89
CA LEU A 115 -17.59 6.52 -17.57
C LEU A 115 -19.11 6.36 -17.69
N GLN A 116 -19.53 5.28 -18.33
CA GLN A 116 -20.93 4.94 -18.56
C GLN A 116 -21.24 3.55 -18.01
N ASN A 117 -22.50 3.35 -17.64
CA ASN A 117 -22.96 2.06 -17.14
C ASN A 117 -22.89 0.99 -18.24
N GLY A 118 -22.24 -0.11 -17.94
CA GLY A 118 -22.28 -1.35 -18.71
C GLY A 118 -23.34 -2.31 -18.16
N GLY A 119 -23.26 -3.57 -18.59
CA GLY A 119 -24.09 -4.66 -18.09
C GLY A 119 -23.26 -5.88 -17.72
N GLY A 120 -23.70 -6.63 -16.70
CA GLY A 120 -22.98 -7.79 -16.13
C GLY A 120 -21.80 -7.38 -15.26
N THR A 121 -21.30 -8.30 -14.43
CA THR A 121 -20.25 -8.00 -13.43
C THR A 121 -19.24 -9.14 -13.39
N ASP A 122 -18.04 -8.93 -13.94
CA ASP A 122 -16.95 -9.90 -13.96
C ASP A 122 -15.75 -9.35 -13.20
N ILE A 123 -15.80 -9.56 -11.87
CA ILE A 123 -14.75 -9.09 -10.95
C ILE A 123 -13.43 -9.80 -11.24
N MET A 124 -13.49 -11.08 -11.62
CA MET A 124 -12.30 -11.90 -11.90
C MET A 124 -11.52 -11.30 -13.06
N ALA A 125 -12.17 -11.06 -14.20
CA ALA A 125 -11.55 -10.44 -15.37
C ALA A 125 -10.99 -9.05 -15.05
N GLY A 126 -11.72 -8.25 -14.26
CA GLY A 126 -11.27 -6.93 -13.82
C GLY A 126 -9.98 -6.99 -13.01
N LEU A 127 -9.94 -7.88 -12.02
CA LEU A 127 -8.79 -8.07 -11.13
C LEU A 127 -7.58 -8.63 -11.89
N GLU A 128 -7.77 -9.63 -12.74
CA GLU A 128 -6.71 -10.20 -13.58
C GLU A 128 -6.08 -9.14 -14.51
N LEU A 129 -6.91 -8.34 -15.18
CA LEU A 129 -6.41 -7.26 -16.03
C LEU A 129 -5.68 -6.19 -15.22
N GLY A 130 -6.19 -5.85 -14.03
CA GLY A 130 -5.53 -4.91 -13.12
C GLY A 130 -4.14 -5.38 -12.69
N LEU A 131 -4.02 -6.65 -12.30
CA LEU A 131 -2.75 -7.28 -11.95
C LEU A 131 -1.82 -7.38 -13.17
N ALA A 132 -2.34 -7.70 -14.35
CA ALA A 132 -1.56 -7.75 -15.58
C ALA A 132 -0.93 -6.38 -15.94
N VAL A 133 -1.64 -5.27 -15.69
CA VAL A 133 -1.08 -3.92 -15.85
C VAL A 133 0.12 -3.69 -14.93
N LEU A 134 0.05 -4.15 -13.68
CA LEU A 134 1.16 -4.02 -12.71
C LEU A 134 2.33 -4.97 -12.99
N ARG A 135 2.06 -6.18 -13.50
CA ARG A 135 3.08 -7.12 -13.96
C ARG A 135 3.84 -6.62 -15.18
N GLY A 136 3.17 -5.81 -16.03
CA GLY A 136 3.79 -5.19 -17.20
C GLY A 136 4.63 -3.93 -16.91
N ARG A 137 4.89 -3.58 -15.65
CA ARG A 137 5.72 -2.42 -15.28
C ARG A 137 7.19 -2.68 -15.63
N VAL A 138 7.81 -1.71 -16.30
CA VAL A 138 9.26 -1.72 -16.58
C VAL A 138 10.05 -1.07 -15.44
N HIS A 139 9.49 -0.05 -14.80
CA HIS A 139 10.14 0.66 -13.68
C HIS A 139 9.45 0.30 -12.37
N THR A 140 10.08 -0.54 -11.56
CA THR A 140 9.54 -1.06 -10.30
C THR A 140 10.35 -0.66 -9.06
N GLU A 141 11.58 -0.16 -9.24
CA GLU A 141 12.44 0.26 -8.13
C GLU A 141 11.84 1.43 -7.36
N SER A 142 11.92 1.37 -6.02
CA SER A 142 11.39 2.37 -5.07
C SER A 142 9.91 2.70 -5.27
N ARG A 143 9.11 1.68 -5.63
CA ARG A 143 7.70 1.83 -5.99
C ARG A 143 6.83 0.64 -5.60
N THR A 144 5.74 0.92 -4.89
CA THR A 144 4.79 -0.10 -4.44
C THR A 144 3.69 -0.36 -5.47
N ALA A 145 3.27 -1.62 -5.60
CA ALA A 145 2.23 -2.05 -6.54
C ALA A 145 0.90 -2.30 -5.82
N ASN A 146 -0.14 -1.58 -6.21
CA ASN A 146 -1.41 -1.57 -5.49
C ASN A 146 -2.60 -1.60 -6.46
N VAL A 147 -3.64 -2.35 -6.10
CA VAL A 147 -4.92 -2.39 -6.82
C VAL A 147 -6.01 -1.82 -5.92
N PHE A 148 -6.80 -0.89 -6.43
CA PHE A 148 -8.06 -0.50 -5.83
C PHE A 148 -9.20 -1.14 -6.62
N LEU A 149 -9.83 -2.16 -6.06
CA LEU A 149 -10.99 -2.81 -6.63
C LEU A 149 -12.26 -2.21 -6.03
N MET A 150 -13.10 -1.61 -6.85
CA MET A 150 -14.35 -0.97 -6.45
C MET A 150 -15.52 -1.72 -7.08
N SER A 151 -16.44 -2.25 -6.28
CA SER A 151 -17.64 -2.92 -6.78
C SER A 151 -18.86 -2.67 -5.89
N ASP A 152 -20.04 -2.62 -6.51
CA ASP A 152 -21.32 -2.48 -5.80
C ASP A 152 -22.19 -3.75 -5.85
N ARG A 153 -21.70 -4.83 -6.48
CA ARG A 153 -22.50 -6.03 -6.81
C ARG A 153 -21.77 -7.36 -6.59
N GLN A 154 -22.51 -8.45 -6.75
CA GLN A 154 -21.99 -9.81 -6.83
C GLN A 154 -21.39 -10.07 -8.21
N THR A 155 -20.33 -10.87 -8.27
CA THR A 155 -19.80 -11.37 -9.55
C THR A 155 -20.83 -12.27 -10.23
N THR A 156 -20.88 -12.21 -11.55
CA THR A 156 -21.78 -13.00 -12.41
C THR A 156 -21.05 -14.14 -13.11
N SER A 157 -19.72 -14.17 -13.04
CA SER A 157 -18.84 -15.11 -13.71
C SER A 157 -17.62 -15.43 -12.83
N GLY A 158 -17.22 -16.71 -12.82
CA GLY A 158 -16.05 -17.22 -12.10
C GLY A 158 -16.10 -17.07 -10.57
N ASP A 159 -15.07 -17.58 -9.90
CA ASP A 159 -14.76 -17.21 -8.52
C ASP A 159 -13.51 -16.32 -8.52
N PRO A 160 -13.65 -15.00 -8.31
CA PRO A 160 -12.51 -14.08 -8.21
C PRO A 160 -11.48 -14.50 -7.16
N ARG A 161 -11.87 -15.32 -6.17
CA ARG A 161 -10.95 -15.87 -5.15
C ARG A 161 -9.90 -16.80 -5.74
N GLU A 162 -10.03 -17.27 -6.98
CA GLU A 162 -9.01 -18.08 -7.64
C GLU A 162 -7.83 -17.23 -8.13
N VAL A 163 -8.00 -15.91 -8.28
CA VAL A 163 -6.94 -15.01 -8.75
C VAL A 163 -5.88 -14.82 -7.68
N ASP A 164 -4.62 -15.11 -8.01
CA ASP A 164 -3.47 -14.86 -7.15
C ASP A 164 -2.92 -13.43 -7.34
N PRO A 165 -3.00 -12.57 -6.31
CA PRO A 165 -2.45 -11.22 -6.38
C PRO A 165 -0.91 -11.17 -6.34
N GLY A 166 -0.23 -12.25 -5.92
CA GLY A 166 1.21 -12.23 -5.68
C GLY A 166 1.61 -11.18 -4.64
N GLU A 167 2.63 -10.38 -4.94
CA GLU A 167 3.12 -9.30 -4.06
C GLU A 167 2.32 -7.99 -4.16
N VAL A 168 1.24 -7.96 -4.97
CA VAL A 168 0.43 -6.75 -5.15
C VAL A 168 -0.58 -6.63 -4.01
N ALA A 169 -0.57 -5.51 -3.30
CA ALA A 169 -1.60 -5.22 -2.30
C ALA A 169 -2.94 -4.90 -2.99
N VAL A 170 -4.01 -5.61 -2.60
CA VAL A 170 -5.36 -5.45 -3.14
C VAL A 170 -6.26 -4.82 -2.09
N TYR A 171 -6.71 -3.62 -2.38
CA TYR A 171 -7.67 -2.87 -1.57
C TYR A 171 -9.04 -2.95 -2.21
N THR A 172 -10.02 -3.44 -1.46
CA THR A 172 -11.38 -3.64 -1.97
C THR A 172 -12.37 -2.69 -1.32
N PHE A 173 -13.24 -2.09 -2.13
CA PHE A 173 -14.24 -1.12 -1.70
C PHE A 173 -15.62 -1.62 -2.13
N GLY A 174 -16.44 -1.98 -1.15
CA GLY A 174 -17.80 -2.48 -1.39
C GLY A 174 -18.84 -1.38 -1.21
N PHE A 175 -19.58 -1.04 -2.27
CA PHE A 175 -20.50 0.09 -2.27
C PHE A 175 -21.95 -0.32 -1.93
N GLY A 176 -22.34 0.00 -0.69
CA GLY A 176 -23.66 -0.23 -0.08
C GLY A 176 -24.09 -1.68 0.04
N ALA A 177 -25.33 -1.90 0.48
CA ALA A 177 -25.74 -3.17 1.09
C ALA A 177 -25.89 -4.36 0.11
N GLY A 178 -25.95 -4.11 -1.19
CA GLY A 178 -26.12 -5.16 -2.22
C GLY A 178 -24.82 -5.84 -2.66
N THR A 179 -23.67 -5.38 -2.15
CA THR A 179 -22.37 -5.91 -2.52
C THR A 179 -22.04 -7.20 -1.76
N ASP A 180 -21.30 -8.12 -2.38
CA ASP A 180 -20.72 -9.26 -1.68
C ASP A 180 -19.51 -8.82 -0.84
N HIS A 181 -19.81 -8.28 0.34
CA HIS A 181 -18.81 -7.82 1.29
C HIS A 181 -17.85 -8.93 1.73
N LYS A 182 -18.32 -10.19 1.77
CA LYS A 182 -17.49 -11.33 2.14
C LYS A 182 -16.49 -11.64 1.03
N LEU A 183 -16.95 -11.72 -0.23
CA LEU A 183 -16.07 -11.90 -1.38
C LEU A 183 -14.99 -10.81 -1.44
N LEU A 184 -15.37 -9.53 -1.33
CA LEU A 184 -14.40 -8.43 -1.38
C LEU A 184 -13.41 -8.48 -0.20
N SER A 185 -13.87 -8.86 0.99
CA SER A 185 -12.98 -9.08 2.13
C SER A 185 -12.03 -10.25 1.91
N ASP A 186 -12.50 -11.37 1.37
CA ASP A 186 -11.67 -12.54 1.08
C ASP A 186 -10.57 -12.16 0.06
N LEU A 187 -10.92 -11.39 -0.98
CA LEU A 187 -9.96 -10.91 -1.98
C LEU A 187 -8.87 -10.00 -1.39
N ALA A 188 -9.25 -9.05 -0.52
CA ALA A 188 -8.27 -8.19 0.14
C ALA A 188 -7.32 -9.00 1.02
N ASN A 189 -7.87 -9.94 1.81
CA ASN A 189 -7.11 -10.77 2.75
C ASN A 189 -6.14 -11.76 2.06
N LYS A 190 -6.33 -12.04 0.77
CA LYS A 190 -5.37 -12.84 -0.01
C LYS A 190 -4.06 -12.10 -0.32
N SER A 191 -4.05 -10.77 -0.23
CA SER A 191 -2.88 -9.95 -0.53
C SER A 191 -2.22 -9.41 0.74
N THR A 192 -0.89 -9.37 0.75
CA THR A 192 -0.13 -8.76 1.85
C THR A 192 -0.44 -7.27 1.92
N GLY A 193 -0.94 -6.79 3.06
CA GLY A 193 -1.28 -5.38 3.26
C GLY A 193 -2.60 -4.92 2.61
N GLY A 194 -3.33 -5.82 1.94
CA GLY A 194 -4.66 -5.54 1.41
C GLY A 194 -5.67 -5.30 2.52
N THR A 195 -6.64 -4.41 2.28
CA THR A 195 -7.73 -4.15 3.23
C THR A 195 -9.05 -3.99 2.51
N TYR A 196 -10.11 -4.39 3.19
CA TYR A 196 -11.48 -4.22 2.74
C TYR A 196 -12.15 -3.05 3.45
N SER A 197 -12.84 -2.20 2.69
CA SER A 197 -13.60 -1.06 3.18
C SER A 197 -15.05 -1.12 2.68
N ALA A 198 -16.00 -1.20 3.61
CA ALA A 198 -17.41 -1.01 3.30
C ALA A 198 -17.70 0.49 3.12
N VAL A 199 -18.39 0.85 2.05
CA VAL A 199 -18.77 2.22 1.73
C VAL A 199 -20.30 2.32 1.72
N PRO A 200 -20.93 2.72 2.84
CA PRO A 200 -22.39 2.75 2.94
C PRO A 200 -23.02 3.80 2.02
N ASP A 201 -24.30 3.61 1.70
CA ASP A 201 -25.02 4.52 0.82
C ASP A 201 -25.19 5.92 1.40
N GLY A 202 -25.09 6.94 0.55
CA GLY A 202 -25.21 8.34 0.95
C GLY A 202 -24.05 8.86 1.81
N THR A 203 -22.99 8.08 2.05
CA THR A 203 -21.85 8.50 2.85
C THR A 203 -20.86 9.37 2.08
N ASN A 204 -20.11 10.17 2.83
CA ASN A 204 -18.97 10.89 2.27
C ASN A 204 -17.84 9.91 1.94
N LEU A 205 -17.65 9.67 0.65
CA LEU A 205 -16.59 8.82 0.10
C LEU A 205 -15.19 9.28 0.50
N SER A 206 -15.02 10.53 0.94
CA SER A 206 -13.71 11.01 1.38
C SER A 206 -13.16 10.22 2.55
N ALA A 207 -13.98 9.73 3.49
CA ALA A 207 -13.48 9.11 4.72
C ALA A 207 -12.71 7.79 4.48
N PRO A 208 -13.32 6.73 3.88
CA PRO A 208 -12.62 5.46 3.66
C PRO A 208 -11.39 5.61 2.75
N PHE A 209 -11.52 6.43 1.70
CA PHE A 209 -10.41 6.70 0.78
C PHE A 209 -9.32 7.57 1.39
N SER A 210 -9.65 8.54 2.25
CA SER A 210 -8.63 9.35 2.96
C SER A 210 -7.85 8.53 3.95
N GLN A 211 -8.50 7.63 4.70
CA GLN A 211 -7.82 6.77 5.66
C GLN A 211 -6.82 5.87 4.95
N LEU A 212 -7.26 5.24 3.86
CA LEU A 212 -6.45 4.30 3.10
C LEU A 212 -5.31 5.00 2.34
N LEU A 213 -5.61 6.11 1.65
CA LEU A 213 -4.57 6.91 1.00
C LEU A 213 -3.66 7.57 2.03
N GLY A 214 -4.16 7.93 3.20
CA GLY A 214 -3.34 8.37 4.33
C GLY A 214 -2.29 7.32 4.64
N GLY A 215 -2.72 6.08 4.91
CA GLY A 215 -1.80 4.95 5.16
C GLY A 215 -0.79 4.73 4.03
N LEU A 216 -1.25 4.65 2.78
CA LEU A 216 -0.40 4.39 1.61
C LEU A 216 0.58 5.53 1.29
N LEU A 217 0.16 6.78 1.44
CA LEU A 217 0.96 7.96 1.11
C LEU A 217 1.85 8.40 2.27
N THR A 218 1.65 7.86 3.48
CA THR A 218 2.52 8.11 4.64
C THR A 218 3.51 6.98 4.91
N VAL A 219 3.60 5.96 4.05
CA VAL A 219 4.65 4.94 4.18
C VAL A 219 6.01 5.59 3.93
N VAL A 220 6.87 5.51 4.95
CA VAL A 220 8.18 6.17 5.01
C VAL A 220 9.35 5.23 4.84
N ALA A 221 9.12 3.94 5.10
CA ALA A 221 10.08 2.87 4.89
C ALA A 221 9.30 1.56 4.71
N GLN A 222 9.78 0.71 3.81
CA GLN A 222 9.36 -0.68 3.66
C GLN A 222 10.59 -1.57 3.74
N ASP A 223 10.40 -2.85 4.07
CA ASP A 223 11.48 -3.84 4.19
C ASP A 223 12.65 -3.41 5.08
N VAL A 224 12.35 -2.75 6.20
CA VAL A 224 13.35 -2.26 7.15
C VAL A 224 14.07 -3.43 7.81
N GLN A 225 15.35 -3.63 7.45
CA GLN A 225 16.22 -4.61 8.10
C GLN A 225 17.14 -3.93 9.12
N LEU A 226 17.05 -4.35 10.39
CA LEU A 226 17.98 -3.95 11.44
C LEU A 226 18.96 -5.09 11.73
N THR A 227 20.24 -4.85 11.43
CA THR A 227 21.34 -5.76 11.77
C THR A 227 22.14 -5.19 12.94
N LEU A 228 22.34 -5.98 13.99
CA LEU A 228 23.14 -5.62 15.15
C LEU A 228 24.35 -6.55 15.24
N GLU A 229 25.55 -5.99 15.18
CA GLU A 229 26.80 -6.74 15.28
C GLU A 229 27.59 -6.30 16.52
N PRO A 230 28.07 -7.22 17.35
CA PRO A 230 28.90 -6.87 18.49
C PRO A 230 30.31 -6.47 18.05
N ASN A 231 30.86 -5.46 18.72
CA ASN A 231 32.26 -5.12 18.55
C ASN A 231 33.14 -6.14 19.28
N THR A 232 33.80 -7.02 18.53
CA THR A 232 34.64 -8.11 19.05
C THR A 232 36.04 -7.65 19.49
N ALA A 233 36.37 -6.37 19.38
CA ALA A 233 37.68 -5.85 19.79
C ALA A 233 37.86 -5.71 21.31
N ASP A 234 36.79 -5.60 22.09
CA ASP A 234 36.82 -5.35 23.55
C ASP A 234 36.44 -6.60 24.41
N GLY A 235 36.17 -7.76 23.80
CA GLY A 235 35.89 -9.02 24.50
C GLY A 235 34.89 -9.95 23.79
N ASP A 236 34.78 -11.20 24.27
CA ASP A 236 33.88 -12.22 23.73
C ASP A 236 32.43 -12.01 24.20
N LEU A 237 31.51 -11.79 23.27
CA LEU A 237 30.08 -11.81 23.55
C LEU A 237 29.60 -13.26 23.66
N GLU A 238 29.25 -13.71 24.87
CA GLU A 238 28.73 -15.08 25.07
C GLU A 238 27.33 -15.28 24.46
N LYS A 239 26.45 -14.27 24.54
CA LYS A 239 25.07 -14.39 24.06
C LYS A 239 24.46 -13.02 23.76
N MET A 240 23.83 -12.91 22.60
CA MET A 240 22.88 -11.84 22.29
C MET A 240 21.46 -12.42 22.32
N THR A 241 20.57 -11.81 23.07
CA THR A 241 19.14 -12.19 23.08
C THR A 241 18.27 -10.98 22.90
N VAL A 242 17.27 -11.10 22.03
CA VAL A 242 16.17 -10.13 22.00
C VAL A 242 15.24 -10.43 23.17
N ALA A 243 14.88 -9.40 23.94
CA ALA A 243 14.01 -9.57 25.10
C ALA A 243 12.60 -10.04 24.66
N PRO A 244 11.96 -10.96 25.41
CA PRO A 244 10.57 -11.32 25.17
C PRO A 244 9.67 -10.09 25.29
N GLY A 245 8.73 -9.91 24.35
CA GLY A 245 7.85 -8.73 24.32
C GLY A 245 8.49 -7.48 23.69
N THR A 246 9.56 -7.64 22.92
CA THR A 246 10.01 -6.57 22.01
C THR A 246 8.97 -6.43 20.90
N ASP A 247 8.21 -5.33 20.91
CA ASP A 247 7.22 -5.03 19.89
C ASP A 247 7.93 -4.65 18.57
N TYR A 248 7.58 -5.37 17.50
CA TYR A 248 7.92 -5.02 16.12
C TYR A 248 6.64 -4.47 15.49
N THR A 249 6.37 -3.18 15.65
CA THR A 249 5.25 -2.50 14.98
C THR A 249 5.78 -1.48 13.99
#